data_AF-A0A519UGF5-F1
#
_entry.id   AF-A0A519UGF5-F1
#
_cell.length_a   1.000
_cell.length_b   1.000
_cell.length_c   1.000
_cell.angle_alpha   90.00
_cell.angle_beta   90.00
_cell.angle_gamma   90.00
#
_symmetry.space_group_name_H-M   'P 1'
#
loop_
_entity.id
_entity.type
_entity.pdbx_description
1 polymer ?
#
loop_
_entity_poly.entity_id
_entity_poly.type
_entity_poly.pdbx_seq_one_letter_code
_entity_poly.pdbx_strand_id
1 'polypeptide(L)'
;MKKTILNLFFLALSGSAFAQDAISYQTPPQAITDLLLAKPTPGVSIDSKAEWMLFSERNSFPSIEELAMPEYRIAGMRINPNNYSPSRQTYINNFSLKNIKTGKTLAVTGLPTPLY
;
A
#
# COMPACT_ATOMS: atom_id res chain seq x y z
N MET A 1 53.22 -24.43 27.82
CA MET A 1 51.94 -24.87 28.41
C MET A 1 51.02 -23.71 28.78
N LYS A 2 51.45 -22.73 29.60
CA LYS A 2 50.60 -21.58 29.98
C LYS A 2 50.14 -20.74 28.77
N LYS A 3 51.03 -20.49 27.80
CA LYS A 3 50.72 -19.73 26.57
C LYS A 3 49.75 -20.46 25.63
N THR A 4 49.86 -21.79 25.51
CA THR A 4 48.95 -22.60 24.69
C THR A 4 47.56 -22.70 25.28
N ILE A 5 47.45 -22.77 26.61
CA ILE A 5 46.15 -22.71 27.32
C ILE A 5 45.48 -21.35 27.12
N LEU A 6 46.25 -20.26 27.22
CA LEU A 6 45.72 -18.91 26.99
C LEU A 6 45.21 -18.72 25.55
N ASN A 7 45.94 -19.23 24.56
CA ASN A 7 45.51 -19.16 23.16
C ASN A 7 44.23 -19.97 22.90
N LEU A 8 44.09 -21.15 23.52
CA LEU A 8 42.86 -21.96 23.42
C LEU A 8 41.66 -21.24 24.04
N PHE A 9 41.88 -20.52 25.15
CA PHE A 9 40.85 -19.74 25.82
C PHE A 9 40.36 -18.56 24.96
N PHE A 10 41.26 -17.85 24.30
CA PHE A 10 40.89 -16.78 23.35
C PHE A 10 40.15 -17.33 22.12
N LEU A 11 40.53 -18.50 21.61
CA LEU A 11 39.84 -19.13 20.48
C LEU A 11 38.42 -19.57 20.84
N ALA A 12 38.21 -20.09 22.06
CA ALA A 12 36.89 -20.45 22.56
C ALA A 12 35.96 -19.23 22.75
N LEU A 13 36.50 -18.06 23.12
CA LEU A 13 35.72 -16.82 23.25
C LEU A 13 35.28 -16.22 21.90
N SER A 14 35.93 -16.61 20.80
CA SER A 14 35.71 -16.00 19.47
C SER A 14 34.42 -16.49 18.79
N GLY A 15 33.82 -17.60 19.25
CA GLY A 15 32.67 -18.24 18.61
C GLY A 15 31.29 -17.66 18.94
N SER A 16 31.19 -16.66 19.83
CA SER A 16 29.90 -16.17 20.35
C SER A 16 29.49 -14.78 19.85
N ALA A 17 30.16 -14.24 18.82
CA ALA A 17 29.80 -12.94 18.25
C ALA A 17 28.64 -13.07 17.24
N PHE A 18 27.41 -12.81 17.69
CA PHE A 18 26.26 -12.59 16.80
C PHE A 18 26.27 -11.13 16.31
N ALA A 19 27.16 -10.82 15.37
CA ALA A 19 27.26 -9.51 14.72
C ALA A 19 26.54 -9.45 13.35
N GLN A 20 25.71 -10.45 13.04
CA GLN A 20 24.91 -10.45 11.82
C GLN A 20 23.66 -9.62 12.08
N ASP A 21 23.57 -8.45 11.45
CA ASP A 21 22.32 -7.70 11.39
C ASP A 21 21.20 -8.61 10.86
N ALA A 22 19.97 -8.38 11.29
CA ALA A 22 18.82 -9.11 10.78
C ALA A 22 18.58 -8.75 9.29
N ILE A 23 19.18 -9.53 8.38
CA ILE A 23 19.08 -9.37 6.90
C ILE A 23 17.66 -9.65 6.39
N SER A 24 16.79 -10.26 7.20
CA SER A 24 15.39 -10.52 6.82
C SER A 24 14.58 -9.23 6.72
N TYR A 25 13.61 -9.21 5.79
CA TYR A 25 12.63 -8.14 5.69
C TYR A 25 11.95 -7.89 7.04
N GLN A 26 12.01 -6.65 7.52
CA GLN A 26 11.40 -6.24 8.78
C GLN A 26 10.09 -5.54 8.49
N THR A 27 9.02 -5.98 9.14
CA THR A 27 7.76 -5.25 9.16
C THR A 27 7.75 -4.24 10.29
N PRO A 28 7.20 -3.04 10.09
CA PRO A 28 7.07 -2.08 11.17
C PRO A 28 6.11 -2.62 12.25
N PRO A 29 6.18 -2.08 13.48
CA PRO A 29 5.22 -2.40 14.54
C PRO A 29 3.78 -2.18 14.05
N GLN A 30 2.83 -3.00 14.54
CA GLN A 30 1.45 -3.01 14.03
C GLN A 30 0.79 -1.63 14.02
N ALA A 31 0.97 -0.83 15.07
CA ALA A 31 0.39 0.51 15.15
C ALA A 31 0.84 1.45 13.99
N ILE A 32 2.09 1.30 13.53
CA ILE A 32 2.62 2.07 12.40
C ILE A 32 2.06 1.53 11.09
N THR A 33 1.97 0.20 10.96
CA THR A 33 1.34 -0.46 9.82
C THR A 33 -0.11 -0.01 9.65
N ASP A 34 -0.88 -0.01 10.74
CA ASP A 34 -2.29 0.39 10.74
C ASP A 34 -2.48 1.86 10.38
N LEU A 35 -1.62 2.74 10.93
CA LEU A 35 -1.64 4.16 10.61
C LEU A 35 -1.33 4.38 9.12
N LEU A 36 -0.32 3.69 8.59
CA LEU A 36 0.09 3.83 7.20
C LEU A 36 -0.98 3.30 6.25
N LEU A 37 -1.51 2.09 6.51
CA LEU A 37 -2.47 1.40 5.63
C LEU A 37 -3.92 1.84 5.86
N ALA A 38 -4.17 2.80 6.76
CA ALA A 38 -5.50 3.35 6.98
C ALA A 38 -6.08 3.89 5.66
N LYS A 39 -7.31 3.47 5.34
CA LYS A 39 -7.99 3.97 4.15
C LYS A 39 -8.22 5.48 4.28
N PRO A 40 -7.93 6.27 3.23
CA PRO A 40 -8.21 7.70 3.24
C PRO A 40 -9.73 7.94 3.28
N THR A 41 -10.13 9.10 3.78
CA THR A 41 -11.53 9.53 3.73
C THR A 41 -12.02 9.53 2.27
N PRO A 42 -13.16 8.89 1.98
CA PRO A 42 -13.70 8.84 0.62
C PRO A 42 -14.15 10.23 0.15
N GLY A 43 -14.13 10.44 -1.17
CA GLY A 43 -14.82 11.56 -1.78
C GLY A 43 -16.32 11.43 -1.58
N VAL A 44 -17.00 12.55 -1.34
CA VAL A 44 -18.46 12.58 -1.11
C VAL A 44 -19.11 13.46 -2.17
N SER A 45 -20.14 12.94 -2.82
CA SER A 45 -21.04 13.71 -3.69
C SER A 45 -22.47 13.49 -3.25
N ILE A 46 -23.30 14.52 -3.30
CA ILE A 46 -24.73 14.45 -2.95
C ILE A 46 -25.54 14.80 -4.19
N ASP A 47 -26.66 14.11 -4.39
CA ASP A 47 -27.58 14.44 -5.48
C ASP A 47 -28.32 15.76 -5.24
N SER A 48 -28.92 16.32 -6.29
CA SER A 48 -29.61 17.63 -6.21
C SER A 48 -30.80 17.64 -5.25
N LYS A 49 -31.37 16.47 -4.94
CA LYS A 49 -32.50 16.30 -4.02
C LYS A 49 -32.08 15.99 -2.57
N ALA A 50 -30.79 15.84 -2.31
CA ALA A 50 -30.25 15.43 -1.01
C ALA A 50 -30.87 14.13 -0.46
N GLU A 51 -31.15 13.18 -1.35
CA GLU A 51 -31.65 11.85 -0.99
C GLU A 51 -30.54 10.81 -0.95
N TRP A 52 -29.52 10.98 -1.81
CA TRP A 52 -28.44 10.03 -1.98
C TRP A 52 -27.07 10.68 -1.86
N MET A 53 -26.19 9.99 -1.17
CA MET A 53 -24.80 10.33 -0.99
C MET A 53 -23.93 9.25 -1.63
N LEU A 54 -23.11 9.62 -2.61
CA LEU A 54 -22.10 8.77 -3.23
C LEU A 54 -20.79 8.91 -2.48
N PHE A 55 -20.26 7.78 -2.00
CA PHE A 55 -18.90 7.64 -1.53
C PHE A 55 -18.01 7.08 -2.64
N SER A 56 -16.91 7.76 -2.91
CA SER A 56 -15.87 7.34 -3.85
C SER A 56 -14.59 7.04 -3.07
N GLU A 57 -14.26 5.76 -2.88
CA GLU A 57 -13.04 5.35 -2.18
C GLU A 57 -11.86 5.32 -3.15
N ARG A 58 -10.70 5.74 -2.64
CA ARG A 58 -9.42 5.66 -3.33
C ARG A 58 -8.45 4.87 -2.46
N ASN A 59 -7.43 4.31 -3.11
CA ASN A 59 -6.39 3.55 -2.43
C ASN A 59 -5.11 4.38 -2.48
N SER A 60 -4.56 4.69 -1.30
CA SER A 60 -3.30 5.42 -1.19
C SER A 60 -2.09 4.54 -1.55
N PHE A 61 -2.24 3.22 -1.54
CA PHE A 61 -1.21 2.24 -1.80
C PHE A 61 -1.62 1.30 -2.95
N PRO A 62 -1.40 1.72 -4.21
CA PRO A 62 -1.58 0.88 -5.38
C PRO A 62 -0.93 -0.50 -5.23
N SER A 63 -1.51 -1.51 -5.89
CA SER A 63 -0.94 -2.85 -5.85
C SER A 63 0.37 -2.91 -6.64
N ILE A 64 1.18 -3.95 -6.40
CA ILE A 64 2.45 -4.14 -7.12
C ILE A 64 2.18 -4.31 -8.61
N GLU A 65 1.08 -4.98 -8.97
CA GLU A 65 0.66 -5.20 -10.35
C GLU A 65 0.36 -3.88 -11.07
N GLU A 66 -0.36 -2.96 -10.41
CA GLU A 66 -0.63 -1.62 -10.92
C GLU A 66 0.68 -0.82 -11.09
N LEU A 67 1.56 -0.86 -10.10
CA LEU A 67 2.85 -0.15 -10.14
C LEU A 67 3.81 -0.68 -11.22
N ALA A 68 3.72 -1.98 -11.50
CA ALA A 68 4.52 -2.69 -12.50
C ALA A 68 3.98 -2.55 -13.93
N MET A 69 2.85 -1.88 -14.13
CA MET A 69 2.32 -1.60 -15.47
C MET A 69 3.35 -0.83 -16.33
N PRO A 70 3.39 -1.09 -17.65
CA PRO A 70 4.32 -0.41 -18.54
C PRO A 70 4.05 1.10 -18.58
N GLU A 71 5.12 1.90 -18.65
CA GLU A 71 5.02 3.36 -18.77
C GLU A 71 5.97 3.91 -19.85
N TYR A 72 5.43 4.76 -20.74
CA TYR A 72 6.22 5.63 -21.61
C TYR A 72 6.59 6.91 -20.89
N ARG A 73 7.84 7.37 -21.09
CA ARG A 73 8.36 8.61 -20.48
C ARG A 73 8.65 9.62 -21.59
N ILE A 74 7.65 10.42 -21.95
CA ILE A 74 7.70 11.33 -23.10
C ILE A 74 7.54 12.75 -22.60
N ALA A 75 8.48 13.64 -22.91
CA ALA A 75 8.45 15.04 -22.51
C ALA A 75 8.18 15.27 -21.01
N GLY A 76 8.70 14.39 -20.15
CA GLY A 76 8.49 14.44 -18.69
C GLY A 76 7.16 13.85 -18.20
N MET A 77 6.27 13.45 -19.10
CA MET A 77 5.02 12.75 -18.77
C MET A 77 5.25 11.24 -18.66
N ARG A 78 4.48 10.59 -17.78
CA ARG A 78 4.42 9.12 -17.68
C ARG A 78 3.07 8.64 -18.20
N ILE A 79 3.07 7.87 -19.29
CA ILE A 79 1.87 7.50 -20.03
C ILE A 79 1.74 5.98 -20.07
N ASN A 80 0.55 5.46 -19.76
CA ASN A 80 0.24 4.04 -19.91
C ASN A 80 -0.01 3.73 -21.40
N PRO A 81 0.74 2.82 -22.02
CA PRO A 81 0.62 2.54 -23.45
C PRO A 81 -0.69 1.86 -23.85
N ASN A 82 -1.40 1.23 -22.90
CA ASN A 82 -2.64 0.51 -23.18
C ASN A 82 -3.85 1.45 -23.37
N ASN A 83 -3.83 2.62 -22.73
CA ASN A 83 -4.97 3.54 -22.72
C ASN A 83 -4.59 5.03 -22.91
N TYR A 84 -3.31 5.33 -23.13
CA TYR A 84 -2.77 6.68 -23.36
C TYR A 84 -3.05 7.70 -22.25
N SER A 85 -3.38 7.24 -21.04
CA SER A 85 -3.61 8.09 -19.87
C SER A 85 -2.36 8.21 -18.98
N PRO A 86 -2.30 9.15 -18.01
CA PRO A 86 -1.20 9.21 -17.06
C PRO A 86 -1.06 7.92 -16.25
N SER A 87 0.13 7.30 -16.24
CA SER A 87 0.39 6.01 -15.57
C SER A 87 0.44 6.08 -14.04
N ARG A 88 0.35 7.27 -13.46
CA ARG A 88 0.47 7.55 -12.01
C ARG A 88 -0.67 8.48 -11.56
N GLN A 89 -1.89 8.16 -11.97
CA GLN A 89 -3.10 8.86 -11.53
C GLN A 89 -3.71 8.19 -10.30
N THR A 90 -4.54 8.93 -9.57
CA THR A 90 -5.30 8.39 -8.45
C THR A 90 -6.59 7.78 -8.96
N TYR A 91 -6.78 6.47 -8.73
CA TYR A 91 -8.01 5.77 -9.10
C TYR A 91 -9.04 5.73 -7.98
N ILE A 92 -10.31 5.69 -8.38
CA ILE A 92 -11.42 5.32 -7.50
C ILE A 92 -11.62 3.82 -7.66
N ASN A 93 -11.52 3.09 -6.55
CA ASN A 93 -11.56 1.62 -6.53
C ASN A 93 -12.76 1.05 -5.79
N ASN A 94 -13.60 1.89 -5.20
CA ASN A 94 -14.89 1.44 -4.70
C ASN A 94 -15.90 2.58 -4.73
N PHE A 95 -17.16 2.21 -4.95
CA PHE A 95 -18.29 3.12 -4.86
C PHE A 95 -19.34 2.54 -3.93
N SER A 96 -19.88 3.39 -3.06
CA SER A 96 -21.07 3.06 -2.28
C SER A 96 -22.05 4.22 -2.23
N LEU A 97 -23.35 3.90 -2.20
CA LEU A 97 -24.44 4.85 -2.13
C LEU A 97 -25.10 4.76 -0.77
N LYS A 98 -25.19 5.87 -0.06
CA LYS A 98 -25.94 5.98 1.19
C LYS A 98 -27.19 6.80 0.97
N ASN A 99 -28.33 6.23 1.32
CA ASN A 99 -29.56 6.99 1.42
C ASN A 99 -29.53 7.88 2.67
N ILE A 100 -29.70 9.18 2.51
CA ILE A 100 -29.51 10.15 3.60
C ILE A 100 -30.63 10.02 4.65
N LYS A 101 -31.87 9.80 4.23
CA LYS A 101 -33.04 9.70 5.12
C LYS A 101 -33.02 8.43 5.97
N THR A 102 -32.72 7.29 5.37
CA THR A 102 -32.74 5.97 6.03
C THR A 102 -31.39 5.57 6.63
N GLY A 103 -30.31 6.24 6.23
CA GLY A 103 -28.94 5.88 6.62
C GLY A 103 -28.39 4.61 5.98
N LYS A 104 -29.19 3.91 5.16
CA LYS A 104 -28.80 2.64 4.53
C LYS A 104 -27.73 2.86 3.46
N THR A 105 -26.63 2.11 3.55
CA THR A 105 -25.56 2.08 2.54
C THR A 105 -25.71 0.86 1.64
N LEU A 106 -25.52 1.07 0.35
CA LEU A 106 -25.57 0.08 -0.73
C LEU A 106 -24.23 0.09 -1.46
N ALA A 107 -23.60 -1.07 -1.62
CA ALA A 107 -22.42 -1.20 -2.46
C ALA A 107 -22.84 -1.17 -3.94
N VAL A 108 -22.08 -0.48 -4.79
CA VAL A 108 -22.29 -0.51 -6.24
C VAL A 108 -21.69 -1.81 -6.78
N THR A 109 -22.49 -2.58 -7.52
CA THR A 109 -22.06 -3.85 -8.13
C THR A 109 -21.94 -3.72 -9.65
N GLY A 110 -21.24 -4.66 -10.29
CA GLY A 110 -21.07 -4.67 -11.76
C GLY A 110 -19.99 -3.70 -12.28
N LEU A 111 -19.08 -3.27 -11.41
CA LEU A 111 -17.95 -2.42 -11.82
C LEU A 111 -16.93 -3.22 -12.66
N PRO A 112 -16.21 -2.57 -13.59
CA PRO A 112 -15.13 -3.20 -14.34
C PRO A 112 -14.02 -3.74 -13.45
N THR A 113 -13.32 -4.77 -13.90
CA THR A 113 -12.15 -5.33 -13.20
C THR A 113 -10.96 -5.41 -14.17
N PRO A 114 -9.75 -4.96 -13.76
CA PRO A 114 -9.44 -4.22 -12.54
C PRO A 114 -9.92 -2.75 -12.58
N LEU A 115 -9.94 -2.08 -11.42
CA LEU A 115 -10.32 -0.66 -11.29
C LEU A 115 -9.11 0.31 -11.39
N TYR A 116 -8.01 -0.15 -11.99
CA TYR A 116 -6.77 0.59 -12.23
C TYR A 116 -6.23 0.38 -13.65
#